data_AF-A0ABD5UUP8-F1
#
_entry.id   AF-A0ABD5UUP8-F1
#
_cell.length_a   1.000
_cell.length_b   1.000
_cell.length_c   1.000
_cell.angle_alpha   90.00
_cell.angle_beta   90.00
_cell.angle_gamma   90.00
#
_symmetry.space_group_name_H-M   'P 1'
#
loop_
_entity.id
_entity.type
_entity.pdbx_description
1 polymer ?
#
loop_
_entity_poly.entity_id
_entity_poly.type
_entity_poly.pdbx_seq_one_letter_code
_entity_poly.pdbx_strand_id
1 'polypeptide(L)'
;MSPETTTEPAEIERDEGAANGGSKRAGTTPIDRIAEGISIPTDADPEEAAAIVAAVAAHVRDREAAAAAAAAAAAADAEDGWENDRWAFAGRTDTLQGRAARVPREAPRDAWTAAGRTDRF
;
A
#
# COMPACT_ATOMS: atom_id res chain seq x y z
N MET A 1 -31.51 -63.22 -38.41
CA MET A 1 -30.11 -63.66 -38.30
C MET A 1 -29.30 -62.47 -37.82
N SER A 2 -29.10 -62.37 -36.51
CA SER A 2 -28.27 -61.35 -35.88
C SER A 2 -26.88 -61.96 -35.64
N PRO A 3 -25.77 -61.31 -36.00
CA PRO A 3 -24.50 -61.68 -35.43
C PRO A 3 -24.39 -61.05 -34.03
N GLU A 4 -24.18 -61.89 -33.02
CA GLU A 4 -23.68 -61.50 -31.71
C GLU A 4 -22.25 -60.97 -31.88
N THR A 5 -22.01 -59.72 -31.52
CA THR A 5 -20.65 -59.22 -31.36
C THR A 5 -20.27 -59.41 -29.91
N THR A 6 -19.47 -60.45 -29.66
CA THR A 6 -18.73 -60.69 -28.41
C THR A 6 -17.98 -59.41 -28.01
N THR A 7 -18.37 -58.83 -26.88
CA THR A 7 -17.59 -57.80 -26.18
C THR A 7 -16.45 -58.50 -25.44
N GLU A 8 -15.26 -58.43 -26.01
CA GLU A 8 -14.00 -58.73 -25.35
C GLU A 8 -13.56 -57.48 -24.56
N PRO A 9 -13.32 -57.55 -23.24
CA PRO A 9 -12.83 -56.39 -22.50
C PRO A 9 -11.35 -56.20 -22.81
N ALA A 10 -11.03 -55.17 -23.60
CA ALA A 10 -9.66 -54.68 -23.74
C ALA A 10 -9.18 -54.14 -22.38
N GLU A 11 -8.16 -54.79 -21.84
CA GLU A 11 -7.41 -54.36 -20.68
C GLU A 11 -6.85 -52.95 -20.94
N ILE A 12 -7.27 -51.99 -20.14
CA ILE A 12 -6.74 -50.63 -20.17
C ILE A 12 -5.36 -50.69 -19.51
N GLU A 13 -4.32 -50.85 -20.33
CA GLU A 13 -2.94 -50.58 -19.96
C GLU A 13 -2.87 -49.12 -19.48
N ARG A 14 -2.76 -48.95 -18.16
CA ARG A 14 -2.47 -47.66 -17.54
C ARG A 14 -1.00 -47.36 -17.78
N ASP A 15 -0.72 -46.63 -18.86
CA ASP A 15 0.54 -45.95 -19.07
C ASP A 15 0.72 -44.88 -17.98
N GLU A 16 1.43 -45.25 -16.91
CA GLU A 16 1.88 -44.32 -15.87
C GLU A 16 3.08 -43.49 -16.39
N GLY A 17 2.79 -42.58 -17.31
CA GLY A 17 3.70 -41.56 -17.80
C GLY A 17 3.54 -40.21 -17.08
N ALA A 18 3.48 -40.20 -15.75
CA ALA A 18 3.43 -38.97 -14.96
C ALA A 18 4.80 -38.28 -14.91
N ALA A 19 5.21 -37.67 -16.03
CA ALA A 19 6.26 -36.66 -16.04
C ALA A 19 5.61 -35.26 -16.09
N ASN A 20 4.83 -34.93 -15.05
CA ASN A 20 4.58 -33.52 -14.74
C ASN A 20 5.86 -32.99 -14.08
N GLY A 21 6.81 -32.60 -14.93
CA GLY A 21 7.96 -31.81 -14.52
C GLY A 21 7.43 -30.53 -13.92
N GLY A 22 7.17 -30.56 -12.62
CA GLY A 22 6.77 -29.42 -11.81
C GLY A 22 7.87 -28.38 -11.92
N SER A 23 7.74 -27.50 -12.90
CA SER A 23 8.49 -26.26 -13.00
C SER A 23 8.30 -25.59 -11.65
N LYS A 24 9.36 -25.61 -10.83
CA LYS A 24 9.42 -24.88 -9.58
C LYS A 24 9.04 -23.45 -9.94
N ARG A 25 7.80 -23.04 -9.66
CA ARG A 25 7.40 -21.64 -9.69
C ARG A 25 8.19 -20.97 -8.58
N ALA A 26 9.43 -20.61 -8.86
CA ALA A 26 10.13 -19.57 -8.13
C ALA A 26 9.20 -18.36 -8.23
N GLY A 27 8.46 -18.08 -7.15
CA GLY A 27 7.54 -16.97 -7.13
C GLY A 27 8.33 -15.70 -7.39
N THR A 28 7.82 -14.84 -8.27
CA THR A 28 8.37 -13.49 -8.47
C THR A 28 8.52 -12.83 -7.11
N THR A 29 9.76 -12.56 -6.73
CA THR A 29 10.05 -11.91 -5.46
C THR A 29 9.59 -10.45 -5.57
N PRO A 30 9.31 -9.77 -4.45
CA PRO A 30 9.06 -8.34 -4.49
C PRO A 30 10.20 -7.55 -5.15
N ILE A 31 11.44 -8.05 -5.05
CA ILE A 31 12.62 -7.47 -5.70
C ILE A 31 12.52 -7.61 -7.23
N ASP A 32 12.09 -8.78 -7.74
CA ASP A 32 11.91 -8.99 -9.19
C ASP A 32 10.87 -8.04 -9.80
N ARG A 33 9.76 -7.78 -9.10
CA ARG A 33 8.75 -6.81 -9.57
C ARG A 33 9.27 -5.38 -9.63
N ILE A 34 10.18 -5.02 -8.71
CA ILE A 34 10.80 -3.70 -8.71
C ILE A 34 11.78 -3.61 -9.89
N ALA A 35 12.54 -4.67 -10.16
CA ALA A 35 13.42 -4.74 -11.31
C ALA A 35 12.66 -4.56 -12.64
N GLU A 36 11.45 -5.12 -12.77
CA GLU A 36 10.57 -4.93 -13.94
C GLU A 36 10.08 -3.48 -14.12
N GLY A 37 10.04 -2.69 -13.04
CA GLY A 37 9.51 -1.32 -13.02
C GLY A 37 10.55 -0.21 -13.13
N ILE A 38 11.85 -0.52 -13.15
CA ILE A 38 12.92 0.49 -13.18
C ILE A 38 13.86 0.28 -14.36
N SER A 39 14.37 1.38 -14.90
CA SER A 39 15.41 1.34 -15.93
C SER A 39 16.77 1.16 -15.28
N ILE A 40 17.46 0.07 -15.61
CA ILE A 40 18.86 -0.16 -15.21
C ILE A 40 19.79 0.37 -16.32
N PRO A 41 20.91 1.03 -15.97
CA PRO A 41 21.92 1.43 -16.96
C PRO A 41 22.41 0.24 -17.79
N THR A 42 22.62 0.46 -19.09
CA THR A 42 23.03 -0.62 -20.01
C THR A 42 24.47 -1.08 -19.81
N ASP A 43 25.29 -0.28 -19.14
CA ASP A 43 26.67 -0.54 -18.78
C ASP A 43 26.82 -1.16 -17.37
N ALA A 44 25.74 -1.27 -16.60
CA ALA A 44 25.77 -1.91 -15.29
C ALA A 44 25.98 -3.41 -15.42
N ASP A 45 26.97 -3.93 -14.70
CA ASP A 45 27.16 -5.36 -14.59
C ASP A 45 26.06 -6.01 -13.71
N PRO A 46 25.92 -7.35 -13.70
CA PRO A 46 24.85 -8.01 -12.94
C PRO A 46 24.87 -7.74 -11.43
N GLU A 47 26.06 -7.56 -10.84
CA GLU A 47 26.23 -7.26 -9.41
C GLU A 47 25.76 -5.83 -9.14
N GLU A 48 26.18 -4.88 -9.97
CA GLU A 48 25.74 -3.48 -9.92
C GLU A 48 24.23 -3.35 -10.12
N ALA A 49 23.66 -4.05 -11.11
CA ALA A 49 22.22 -4.08 -11.34
C ALA A 49 21.47 -4.61 -10.11
N ALA A 50 21.95 -5.70 -9.50
CA ALA A 50 21.36 -6.24 -8.29
C ALA A 50 21.46 -5.25 -7.11
N ALA A 51 22.59 -4.57 -6.95
CA ALA A 51 22.77 -3.55 -5.91
C ALA A 51 21.82 -2.36 -6.09
N ILE A 52 21.61 -1.90 -7.33
CA ILE A 52 20.66 -0.83 -7.66
C ILE A 52 19.23 -1.25 -7.30
N VAL A 53 18.78 -2.42 -7.75
CA VAL A 53 17.43 -2.93 -7.44
C VAL A 53 17.25 -3.08 -5.92
N ALA A 54 18.25 -3.62 -5.22
CA ALA A 54 18.20 -3.79 -3.77
C ALA A 54 18.10 -2.45 -3.03
N ALA A 55 18.87 -1.44 -3.45
CA ALA A 55 18.83 -0.10 -2.87
C ALA A 55 17.46 0.57 -3.07
N VAL A 56 16.89 0.47 -4.28
CA VAL A 56 15.55 1.00 -4.57
C VAL A 56 14.48 0.26 -3.76
N ALA A 57 14.57 -1.06 -3.67
CA ALA A 57 13.64 -1.87 -2.88
C ALA A 57 13.68 -1.53 -1.39
N ALA A 58 14.88 -1.31 -0.83
CA ALA A 58 15.04 -0.86 0.54
C ALA A 58 14.41 0.53 0.76
N HIS A 59 14.62 1.46 -0.18
CA HIS A 59 14.03 2.80 -0.08
C HIS A 59 12.49 2.79 -0.14
N VAL A 60 11.89 1.99 -1.02
CA VAL A 60 10.43 1.88 -1.12
C VAL A 60 9.86 1.32 0.19
N ARG A 61 10.46 0.26 0.75
CA ARG A 61 10.02 -0.30 2.03
C ARG A 61 10.13 0.72 3.17
N ASP A 62 11.20 1.50 3.22
CA ASP A 62 11.38 2.54 4.22
C ASP A 62 10.29 3.63 4.12
N ARG A 63 9.96 4.05 2.90
CA ARG A 63 8.86 4.99 2.63
C ARG A 63 7.51 4.46 3.07
N GLU A 64 7.23 3.18 2.79
CA GLU A 64 5.99 2.53 3.20
C GLU A 64 5.87 2.44 4.72
N ALA A 65 6.97 2.10 5.41
CA ALA A 65 7.02 2.08 6.88
C ALA A 65 6.80 3.48 7.47
N ALA A 66 7.45 4.51 6.90
CA ALA A 66 7.27 5.90 7.31
C ALA A 66 5.83 6.38 7.07
N ALA A 67 5.22 6.03 5.93
CA ALA A 67 3.84 6.38 5.62
C ALA A 67 2.85 5.67 6.57
N ALA A 68 3.08 4.39 6.89
CA ALA A 68 2.27 3.66 7.86
C ALA A 68 2.39 4.26 9.27
N ALA A 69 3.60 4.64 9.70
CA ALA A 69 3.81 5.34 10.97
C ALA A 69 3.10 6.69 11.01
N ALA A 70 3.17 7.47 9.92
CA ALA A 70 2.46 8.75 9.82
C ALA A 70 0.94 8.58 9.85
N ALA A 71 0.40 7.55 9.19
CA ALA A 71 -1.02 7.24 9.23
C ALA A 71 -1.48 6.81 10.63
N ALA A 72 -0.68 6.02 11.35
CA ALA A 72 -0.95 5.64 12.74
C ALA A 72 -0.92 6.86 13.67
N ALA A 73 0.05 7.75 13.51
CA ALA A 73 0.12 9.01 14.27
C ALA A 73 -1.11 9.89 14.00
N ALA A 74 -1.50 10.07 12.73
CA ALA A 74 -2.68 10.85 12.36
C ALA A 74 -3.98 10.24 12.91
N ALA A 75 -4.09 8.91 12.98
CA ALA A 75 -5.22 8.25 13.61
C ALA A 75 -5.24 8.49 15.14
N ALA A 76 -4.09 8.43 15.80
CA ALA A 76 -3.97 8.76 17.22
C ALA A 76 -4.32 10.24 17.51
N ASP A 77 -3.82 11.17 16.71
CA ASP A 77 -4.17 12.60 16.81
C ASP A 77 -5.68 12.84 16.60
N ALA A 78 -6.30 12.09 15.68
CA ALA A 78 -7.75 12.16 15.47
C ALA A 78 -8.56 11.64 16.66
N GLU A 79 -8.02 10.68 17.42
CA GLU A 79 -8.62 10.15 18.65
C GLU A 79 -8.41 11.07 19.86
N ASP A 80 -7.27 11.78 19.95
CA ASP A 80 -6.99 12.78 21.00
C ASP A 80 -7.88 14.03 20.91
N GLY A 81 -8.55 14.21 19.79
CA GLY A 81 -9.77 15.00 19.68
C GLY A 81 -9.61 16.52 19.71
N TRP A 82 -10.68 17.16 19.26
CA TRP A 82 -10.95 18.60 19.12
C TRP A 82 -10.43 19.53 20.24
N GLU A 83 -10.12 19.02 21.43
CA GLU A 83 -9.58 19.80 22.54
C GLU A 83 -8.17 20.34 22.24
N ASN A 84 -7.30 19.55 21.59
CA ASN A 84 -5.95 19.96 21.20
C ASN A 84 -5.99 20.95 20.01
N ASP A 85 -6.86 20.69 19.03
CA ASP A 85 -7.08 21.57 17.88
C ASP A 85 -7.63 22.94 18.27
N ARG A 86 -8.41 23.03 19.36
CA ARG A 86 -8.94 24.32 19.85
C ARG A 86 -7.86 25.27 20.31
N TRP A 87 -6.79 24.78 20.95
CA TRP A 87 -5.68 25.63 21.39
C TRP A 87 -4.90 26.18 20.19
N ALA A 88 -4.62 25.33 19.19
CA ALA A 88 -3.94 25.73 17.97
C ALA A 88 -4.78 26.68 17.10
N PHE A 89 -6.10 26.46 17.03
CA PHE A 89 -7.01 27.34 16.30
C PHE A 89 -7.21 28.69 17.01
N ALA A 90 -7.34 28.71 18.34
CA ALA A 90 -7.40 29.94 19.12
C ALA A 90 -6.12 30.78 18.97
N GLY A 91 -4.94 30.15 19.00
CA GLY A 91 -3.66 30.85 18.78
C GLY A 91 -3.53 31.47 17.39
N ARG A 92 -3.96 30.76 16.33
CA ARG A 92 -3.99 31.29 14.94
C ARG A 92 -5.01 32.42 14.77
N THR A 93 -6.16 32.31 15.44
CA THR A 93 -7.21 33.34 15.43
C THR A 93 -6.72 34.63 16.08
N ASP A 94 -6.03 34.52 17.22
CA ASP A 94 -5.44 35.65 17.93
C ASP A 94 -4.35 36.36 17.11
N THR A 95 -3.46 35.61 16.46
CA THR A 95 -2.42 36.19 15.60
C THR A 95 -2.98 36.88 14.36
N LEU A 96 -4.04 36.34 13.75
CA LEU A 96 -4.63 36.92 12.53
C LEU A 96 -5.57 38.10 12.80
N GLN A 97 -6.23 38.12 13.96
CA GLN A 97 -7.24 39.14 14.28
C GLN A 97 -6.83 40.11 15.38
N GLY A 98 -5.71 39.86 16.06
CA GLY A 98 -5.25 40.65 17.20
C GLY A 98 -6.19 40.57 18.41
N ARG A 99 -7.03 39.54 18.50
CA ARG A 99 -7.93 39.31 19.65
C ARG A 99 -8.10 37.83 19.95
N ALA A 100 -8.05 37.51 21.24
CA ALA A 100 -8.34 36.17 21.73
C ALA A 100 -9.86 35.95 21.82
N ALA A 101 -10.38 35.04 20.99
CA ALA A 101 -11.77 34.60 21.01
C ALA A 101 -11.90 33.17 21.55
N ARG A 102 -12.93 32.90 22.35
CA ARG A 102 -13.20 31.54 22.85
C ARG A 102 -13.91 30.74 21.76
N VAL A 103 -13.23 29.72 21.24
CA VAL A 103 -13.75 28.84 20.18
C VAL A 103 -14.80 27.87 20.75
N PRO A 104 -16.07 27.91 20.31
CA PRO A 104 -17.14 27.02 20.74
C PRO A 104 -16.86 25.55 20.45
N ARG A 105 -17.41 24.64 21.26
CA ARG A 105 -17.19 23.19 21.10
C ARG A 105 -17.75 22.61 19.78
N GLU A 106 -18.66 23.32 19.13
CA GLU A 106 -19.34 22.89 17.90
C GLU A 106 -18.75 23.50 16.63
N ALA A 107 -17.58 24.16 16.72
CA ALA A 107 -17.00 24.79 15.53
C ALA A 107 -16.57 23.74 14.49
N PRO A 108 -16.72 24.04 13.19
CA PRO A 108 -16.35 23.11 12.11
C PRO A 108 -14.88 22.72 12.15
N ARG A 109 -14.60 21.42 12.02
CA ARG A 109 -13.25 20.82 12.04
C ARG A 109 -12.41 21.10 10.79
N ASP A 110 -13.05 21.56 9.72
CA ASP A 110 -12.40 21.94 8.48
C ASP A 110 -11.89 23.39 8.56
N ALA A 111 -10.58 23.56 8.34
CA ALA A 111 -9.90 24.84 8.47
C ALA A 111 -10.45 25.91 7.51
N TRP A 112 -10.93 25.49 6.33
CA TRP A 112 -11.48 26.40 5.33
C TRP A 112 -12.88 26.91 5.71
N THR A 113 -13.71 26.02 6.24
CA THR A 113 -15.03 26.35 6.78
C THR A 113 -14.93 27.24 8.02
N ALA A 114 -13.92 27.01 8.87
CA ALA A 114 -13.65 27.84 10.04
C ALA A 114 -13.19 29.25 9.65
N ALA A 115 -12.32 29.38 8.64
CA ALA A 115 -11.86 30.67 8.12
C ALA A 115 -13.00 31.49 7.48
N GLY A 116 -13.98 30.84 6.84
CA GLY A 116 -15.16 31.53 6.29
C GLY A 116 -16.15 32.05 7.33
N ARG A 117 -16.02 31.67 8.61
CA ARG A 117 -16.97 32.02 9.70
C ARG A 117 -16.34 32.80 10.84
N THR A 118 -15.16 33.35 10.61
CA THR A 118 -14.39 34.12 11.60
C THR A 118 -15.18 35.25 12.27
N ASP A 119 -16.15 35.87 11.58
CA ASP A 119 -17.04 36.91 12.11
C ASP A 119 -17.90 36.46 13.31
N ARG A 120 -18.06 35.15 13.54
CA ARG A 120 -18.86 34.58 14.65
C ARG A 120 -18.06 34.18 15.89
N PHE A 121 -16.74 34.25 15.82
CA PHE A 121 -15.84 34.11 16.97
C PHE A 121 -15.42 35.51 17.42
#